data_AF-A0A2K8L3J9-F1
#
_entry.id   AF-A0A2K8L3J9-F1
#
_cell.length_a   1.000
_cell.length_b   1.000
_cell.length_c   1.000
_cell.angle_alpha   90.00
_cell.angle_beta   90.00
_cell.angle_gamma   90.00
#
_symmetry.space_group_name_H-M   'P 1'
#
loop_
_entity.id
_entity.type
_entity.pdbx_description
1 polymer ?
#
loop_
_entity_poly.entity_id
_entity_poly.type
_entity_poly.pdbx_seq_one_letter_code
_entity_poly.pdbx_strand_id
1 'polypeptide(L)'
;MDCKLEAHKQNISDTYPIEIISDDEIHSPPSKEDQATNDSSFDPFSPMTPEQERNIKRRFNELKSAQDEATKEARAYMLDMYSLSEVSERSKFAERQKDMELLRSVLHRMRAAQSWRALTPQPKNYNDILDGLSKRYPHFHAVIETLRARMRLNALKKYPVVDFGANILLLGAPGCGKSSFLYELGESLDTRFSSISCASMSMAGDLTGLSVGWSTGHPGMIFDELVQQGCANPIILLDEVDKSQSEGSHLFVSALYTLLEKNNAREFKDEFVAVSIDASRINWFASANEISSLSAPIRDRFEVISVNPPSKDELRQILPQIYEQQVDNHGLQDVFSNKLPSEVIEKMLQSDLSIRRLKAQLESAMAHASIRADHSPAPLLLTPEDVPVDNQDQTNSRKIGFIH
;
A
#
# COMPACT_ATOMS: atom_id res chain seq x y z
N MET A 1 2.22 8.33 -51.25
CA MET A 1 2.45 6.89 -50.99
C MET A 1 2.71 6.74 -49.49
N ASP A 2 1.92 7.38 -48.63
CA ASP A 2 0.64 6.92 -48.07
C ASP A 2 0.12 5.58 -48.60
N CYS A 3 0.35 4.52 -47.82
CA CYS A 3 -0.56 3.39 -47.62
C CYS A 3 0.12 2.40 -46.65
N LYS A 4 -0.10 2.54 -45.33
CA LYS A 4 -0.04 1.44 -44.33
C LYS A 4 -0.34 1.82 -42.88
N LEU A 5 -0.87 3.03 -42.60
CA LEU A 5 -1.35 3.39 -41.25
C LEU A 5 -2.88 3.39 -41.09
N GLU A 6 -3.66 3.01 -42.10
CA GLU A 6 -5.14 3.04 -42.05
C GLU A 6 -5.84 1.70 -41.77
N ALA A 7 -5.13 0.59 -41.62
CA ALA A 7 -5.79 -0.73 -41.48
C ALA A 7 -6.04 -1.22 -40.04
N HIS A 8 -5.79 -0.41 -39.01
CA HIS A 8 -6.00 -0.83 -37.61
C HIS A 8 -6.90 0.08 -36.77
N LYS A 9 -7.60 1.04 -37.40
CA LYS A 9 -8.59 1.92 -36.74
C LYS A 9 -10.05 1.55 -37.01
N GLN A 10 -10.33 0.43 -37.67
CA GLN A 10 -11.69 -0.09 -37.84
C GLN A 10 -11.84 -1.45 -37.13
N ASN A 11 -12.05 -1.42 -35.82
CA ASN A 11 -12.82 -2.43 -35.09
C ASN A 11 -13.05 -2.10 -33.59
N ILE A 12 -13.23 -0.82 -33.24
CA ILE A 12 -13.75 -0.42 -31.93
C ILE A 12 -14.68 0.78 -32.15
N SER A 13 -15.88 0.50 -32.63
CA SER A 13 -16.96 1.47 -32.76
C SER A 13 -18.24 0.68 -32.99
N ASP A 14 -18.79 0.09 -31.92
CA ASP A 14 -20.20 -0.29 -31.85
C ASP A 14 -20.55 -0.64 -30.40
N THR A 15 -20.62 0.38 -29.53
CA THR A 15 -21.56 0.43 -28.40
C THR A 15 -21.52 1.83 -27.77
N TYR A 16 -22.61 2.59 -28.03
CA TYR A 16 -23.04 3.88 -27.45
C TYR A 16 -22.50 5.19 -28.09
N PRO A 17 -23.39 6.12 -28.52
CA PRO A 17 -23.02 7.42 -29.06
C PRO A 17 -22.83 8.44 -27.92
N ILE A 18 -21.75 9.21 -27.97
CA ILE A 18 -21.57 10.40 -27.13
C ILE A 18 -21.41 11.59 -28.08
N GLU A 19 -22.31 12.56 -27.94
CA GLU A 19 -22.28 13.84 -28.66
C GLU A 19 -21.04 14.64 -28.27
N ILE A 20 -20.33 15.11 -29.30
CA ILE A 20 -19.20 16.01 -29.19
C ILE A 20 -19.76 17.41 -28.92
N ILE A 21 -19.48 17.99 -27.76
CA ILE A 21 -19.65 19.41 -27.50
C ILE A 21 -18.29 20.07 -27.63
N SER A 22 -18.25 21.11 -28.46
CA SER A 22 -17.11 21.89 -28.92
C SER A 22 -16.37 22.64 -27.82
N ASP A 23 -15.04 22.70 -27.96
CA ASP A 23 -14.14 23.64 -27.31
C ASP A 23 -14.53 25.09 -27.64
N ASP A 24 -14.77 25.90 -26.60
CA ASP A 24 -14.48 27.34 -26.55
C ASP A 24 -14.81 27.85 -25.14
N GLU A 25 -13.79 27.98 -24.27
CA GLU A 25 -13.49 29.21 -23.52
C GLU A 25 -12.29 29.01 -22.57
N ILE A 26 -11.39 29.99 -22.63
CA ILE A 26 -10.02 30.00 -22.15
C ILE A 26 -9.89 30.85 -20.86
N HIS A 27 -9.02 30.37 -19.96
CA HIS A 27 -8.22 31.05 -18.92
C HIS A 27 -8.86 31.63 -17.64
N SER A 28 -8.33 31.16 -16.50
CA SER A 28 -7.40 31.94 -15.64
C SER A 28 -6.57 30.98 -14.76
N PRO A 29 -5.25 31.22 -14.54
CA PRO A 29 -4.43 30.39 -13.65
C PRO A 29 -4.61 30.83 -12.18
N PRO A 30 -4.60 29.90 -11.20
CA PRO A 30 -4.61 30.31 -9.80
C PRO A 30 -3.24 30.88 -9.39
N SER A 31 -3.32 31.85 -8.49
CA SER A 31 -2.26 32.70 -7.97
C SER A 31 -1.17 31.95 -7.18
N LYS A 32 0.04 32.51 -7.24
CA LYS A 32 1.22 32.14 -6.48
C LYS A 32 1.01 32.32 -4.98
N GLU A 33 0.76 31.25 -4.26
CA GLU A 33 1.02 31.09 -2.83
C GLU A 33 0.72 29.62 -2.50
N ASP A 34 1.72 28.76 -2.73
CA ASP A 34 1.84 27.41 -2.15
C ASP A 34 3.22 26.88 -2.57
N GLN A 35 4.26 27.45 -1.95
CA GLN A 35 5.61 26.88 -1.96
C GLN A 35 5.92 26.31 -0.59
N ALA A 36 6.49 25.10 -0.65
CA ALA A 36 7.30 24.43 0.36
C ALA A 36 6.59 23.65 1.48
N THR A 37 6.32 22.37 1.18
CA THR A 37 6.78 21.25 2.04
C THR A 37 7.28 20.12 1.13
N ASN A 38 8.57 20.19 0.76
CA ASN A 38 9.32 19.03 0.30
C ASN A 38 9.72 18.25 1.55
N ASP A 39 9.03 17.16 1.82
CA ASP A 39 9.58 16.05 2.60
C ASP A 39 9.11 14.76 1.93
N SER A 40 10.07 14.03 1.35
CA SER A 40 9.87 12.76 0.65
C SER A 40 9.71 11.61 1.66
N SER A 41 8.76 11.76 2.58
CA SER A 41 8.29 10.67 3.40
C SER A 41 7.16 9.97 2.65
N PHE A 42 7.34 8.66 2.44
CA PHE A 42 6.25 7.76 2.11
C PHE A 42 5.07 8.07 3.03
N ASP A 43 3.94 8.52 2.47
CA ASP A 43 2.71 8.73 3.24
C ASP A 43 1.94 7.39 3.29
N PRO A 44 2.00 6.65 4.41
CA PRO A 44 1.28 5.39 4.57
C PRO A 44 -0.25 5.56 4.60
N PHE A 45 -0.74 6.80 4.54
CA PHE A 45 -2.16 7.17 4.51
C PHE A 45 -2.57 7.83 3.20
N SER A 46 -1.87 7.58 2.09
CA SER A 46 -2.27 8.11 0.78
C SER A 46 -3.77 7.91 0.57
N PRO A 47 -4.55 9.01 0.46
CA PRO A 47 -5.98 8.90 0.25
C PRO A 47 -6.23 8.19 -1.08
N MET A 48 -7.38 7.52 -1.20
CA MET A 48 -7.81 6.97 -2.49
C MET A 48 -7.63 8.01 -3.59
N THR A 49 -7.11 7.61 -4.75
CA THR A 49 -7.07 8.55 -5.87
C THR A 49 -8.50 8.98 -6.21
N PRO A 50 -8.72 10.24 -6.64
CA PRO A 50 -10.05 10.70 -7.04
C PRO A 50 -10.69 9.81 -8.11
N GLU A 51 -9.88 9.14 -8.92
CA GLU A 51 -10.32 8.16 -9.92
C GLU A 51 -10.85 6.87 -9.27
N GLN A 52 -10.13 6.29 -8.31
CA GLN A 52 -10.60 5.14 -7.54
C GLN A 52 -11.89 5.46 -6.79
N GLU A 53 -11.97 6.63 -6.14
CA GLU A 53 -13.16 7.02 -5.38
C GLU A 53 -14.38 7.20 -6.29
N ARG A 54 -14.18 7.79 -7.48
CA ARG A 54 -15.22 7.89 -8.52
C ARG A 54 -15.62 6.52 -9.05
N ASN A 55 -14.68 5.62 -9.29
CA ASN A 55 -14.97 4.27 -9.80
C ASN A 55 -15.79 3.45 -8.78
N ILE A 56 -15.46 3.57 -7.48
CA ILE A 56 -16.23 2.93 -6.41
C ILE A 56 -17.62 3.58 -6.28
N LYS A 57 -17.74 4.91 -6.25
CA LYS A 57 -19.04 5.62 -6.14
C LYS A 57 -19.95 5.40 -7.36
N ARG A 58 -19.37 5.39 -8.56
CA ARG A 58 -20.09 5.11 -9.82
C ARG A 58 -20.65 3.69 -9.81
N ARG A 59 -19.82 2.69 -9.48
CA ARG A 59 -20.27 1.31 -9.29
C ARG A 59 -21.35 1.20 -8.23
N PHE A 60 -21.20 1.88 -7.09
CA PHE A 60 -22.21 1.88 -6.02
C PHE A 60 -23.59 2.34 -6.51
N ASN A 61 -23.65 3.36 -7.37
CA ASN A 61 -24.89 3.88 -7.92
C ASN A 61 -25.46 3.00 -9.06
N GLU A 62 -24.62 2.50 -9.96
CA GLU A 62 -25.03 1.58 -11.04
C GLU A 62 -25.66 0.30 -10.47
N LEU A 63 -25.04 -0.26 -9.44
CA LEU A 63 -25.45 -1.49 -8.77
C LEU A 63 -26.75 -1.37 -7.95
N LYS A 64 -27.15 -0.15 -7.55
CA LYS A 64 -28.46 0.12 -6.93
C LYS A 64 -29.64 0.06 -7.90
N SER A 65 -29.39 0.20 -9.22
CA SER A 65 -30.43 0.45 -10.23
C SER A 65 -30.84 -0.74 -11.09
N ALA A 66 -30.09 -1.86 -11.06
CA ALA A 66 -30.32 -3.00 -11.94
C ALA A 66 -31.25 -4.07 -11.34
N GLN A 67 -32.04 -4.77 -12.18
CA GLN A 67 -32.99 -5.84 -11.79
C GLN A 67 -32.35 -7.24 -11.63
N ASP A 68 -32.80 -7.93 -10.58
CA ASP A 68 -32.68 -9.31 -10.06
C ASP A 68 -31.40 -10.17 -10.19
N GLU A 69 -30.57 -10.08 -11.24
CA GLU A 69 -29.30 -10.84 -11.31
C GLU A 69 -28.09 -9.92 -11.18
N ALA A 70 -28.10 -8.78 -11.86
CA ALA A 70 -27.14 -7.71 -11.65
C ALA A 70 -27.20 -7.13 -10.22
N THR A 71 -28.38 -7.14 -9.58
CA THR A 71 -28.52 -6.78 -8.15
C THR A 71 -27.92 -7.84 -7.22
N LYS A 72 -27.95 -9.11 -7.60
CA LYS A 72 -27.38 -10.20 -6.77
C LYS A 72 -25.85 -10.19 -6.86
N GLU A 73 -25.31 -9.99 -8.06
CA GLU A 73 -23.87 -9.81 -8.27
C GLU A 73 -23.38 -8.54 -7.56
N ALA A 74 -24.07 -7.40 -7.74
CA ALA A 74 -23.86 -6.17 -6.99
C ALA A 74 -23.75 -6.41 -5.48
N ARG A 75 -24.76 -7.07 -4.91
CA ARG A 75 -24.82 -7.35 -3.47
C ARG A 75 -23.70 -8.27 -3.00
N ALA A 76 -23.20 -9.17 -3.86
CA ALA A 76 -22.09 -10.05 -3.51
C ALA A 76 -20.76 -9.29 -3.35
N TYR A 77 -20.63 -8.11 -3.98
CA TYR A 77 -19.49 -7.20 -3.85
C TYR A 77 -19.70 -6.10 -2.80
N MET A 78 -20.72 -6.24 -1.95
CA MET A 78 -20.99 -5.32 -0.86
C MET A 78 -20.91 -6.05 0.47
N LEU A 79 -20.23 -5.45 1.44
CA LEU A 79 -20.18 -5.93 2.83
C LEU A 79 -20.98 -4.99 3.72
N ASP A 80 -21.88 -5.54 4.54
CA ASP A 80 -22.55 -4.79 5.60
C ASP A 80 -21.59 -4.70 6.79
N MET A 81 -20.89 -3.58 6.91
CA MET A 81 -19.77 -3.46 7.86
C MET A 81 -20.22 -3.41 9.32
N TYR A 82 -21.36 -2.80 9.62
CA TYR A 82 -21.80 -2.55 10.99
C TYR A 82 -23.30 -2.34 11.05
N SER A 83 -23.90 -2.57 12.22
CA SER A 83 -25.35 -2.40 12.38
C SER A 83 -25.75 -0.92 12.50
N LEU A 84 -26.59 -0.44 11.58
CA LEU A 84 -27.18 0.90 11.67
C LEU A 84 -28.08 1.07 12.90
N SER A 85 -28.68 0.00 13.43
CA SER A 85 -29.46 0.07 14.67
C SER A 85 -28.54 0.28 15.87
N GLU A 86 -27.41 -0.42 15.93
CA GLU A 86 -26.41 -0.26 16.99
C GLU A 86 -25.81 1.16 16.98
N VAL A 87 -25.45 1.68 15.80
CA VAL A 87 -25.00 3.06 15.64
C VAL A 87 -26.07 4.05 16.10
N SER A 88 -27.34 3.80 15.79
CA SER A 88 -28.45 4.66 16.18
C SER A 88 -28.68 4.67 17.70
N GLU A 89 -28.57 3.51 18.35
CA GLU A 89 -28.64 3.37 19.81
C GLU A 89 -27.48 4.08 20.49
N ARG A 90 -26.26 3.89 19.97
CA ARG A 90 -25.05 4.55 20.45
C ARG A 90 -25.13 6.08 20.29
N SER A 91 -25.71 6.57 19.19
CA SER A 91 -25.95 8.01 18.95
C SER A 91 -26.87 8.60 20.02
N LYS A 92 -28.00 7.95 20.31
CA LYS A 92 -28.94 8.38 21.36
C LYS A 92 -28.30 8.41 22.74
N PHE A 93 -27.40 7.47 23.03
CA PHE A 93 -26.62 7.48 24.26
C PHE A 93 -25.68 8.69 24.32
N ALA A 94 -24.92 8.93 23.25
CA ALA A 94 -23.97 10.05 23.18
C ALA A 94 -24.68 11.41 23.27
N GLU A 95 -25.87 11.58 22.67
CA GLU A 95 -26.70 12.79 22.74
C GLU A 95 -27.12 13.18 24.17
N ARG A 96 -27.20 12.23 25.09
CA ARG A 96 -27.56 12.50 26.50
C ARG A 96 -26.40 13.02 27.33
N GLN A 97 -25.16 12.82 26.89
CA GLN A 97 -23.95 13.17 27.64
C GLN A 97 -23.26 14.40 27.06
N LYS A 98 -23.12 15.48 27.82
CA LYS A 98 -22.59 16.76 27.31
C LYS A 98 -21.17 16.66 26.74
N ASP A 99 -20.33 15.79 27.27
CA ASP A 99 -18.88 15.77 26.98
C ASP A 99 -18.48 14.79 25.84
N MET A 100 -19.44 14.37 25.00
CA MET A 100 -19.26 13.31 23.98
C MET A 100 -19.35 13.85 22.53
N GLU A 101 -18.90 15.08 22.29
CA GLU A 101 -19.05 15.75 20.98
C GLU A 101 -18.34 15.02 19.84
N LEU A 102 -17.09 14.60 20.03
CA LEU A 102 -16.33 13.87 19.03
C LEU A 102 -17.02 12.54 18.64
N LEU A 103 -17.49 11.78 19.64
CA LEU A 103 -18.20 10.53 19.43
C LEU A 103 -19.50 10.75 18.64
N ARG A 104 -20.28 11.80 18.96
CA ARG A 104 -21.48 12.15 18.18
C ARG A 104 -21.15 12.45 16.73
N SER A 105 -20.08 13.21 16.50
CA SER A 105 -19.60 13.55 15.15
C SER A 105 -19.23 12.30 14.35
N VAL A 106 -18.51 11.36 14.96
CA VAL A 106 -18.15 10.07 14.35
C VAL A 106 -19.39 9.23 14.04
N LEU A 107 -20.31 9.06 15.00
CA LEU A 107 -21.54 8.28 14.80
C LEU A 107 -22.46 8.90 13.74
N HIS A 108 -22.53 10.23 13.69
CA HIS A 108 -23.26 10.94 12.63
C HIS A 108 -22.65 10.64 11.25
N ARG A 109 -21.31 10.66 11.12
CA ARG A 109 -20.62 10.27 9.88
C ARG A 109 -20.90 8.82 9.50
N MET A 110 -20.90 7.89 10.46
CA MET A 110 -21.26 6.49 10.20
C MET A 110 -22.67 6.37 9.62
N ARG A 111 -23.67 7.04 10.24
CA ARG A 111 -25.04 7.02 9.72
C ARG A 111 -25.14 7.63 8.33
N ALA A 112 -24.45 8.74 8.08
CA ALA A 112 -24.43 9.39 6.77
C ALA A 112 -23.77 8.50 5.70
N ALA A 113 -22.65 7.85 6.03
CA ALA A 113 -21.92 6.98 5.13
C ALA A 113 -22.62 5.62 4.86
N GLN A 114 -23.64 5.27 5.65
CA GLN A 114 -24.29 3.96 5.66
C GLN A 114 -23.33 2.81 6.01
N SER A 115 -23.86 1.64 6.34
CA SER A 115 -23.05 0.49 6.77
C SER A 115 -22.36 -0.25 5.61
N TRP A 116 -22.95 -0.21 4.42
CA TRP A 116 -22.45 -0.96 3.28
C TRP A 116 -21.13 -0.39 2.74
N ARG A 117 -20.16 -1.26 2.47
CA ARG A 117 -18.89 -0.94 1.81
C ARG A 117 -18.64 -1.86 0.62
N ALA A 118 -18.00 -1.31 -0.41
CA ALA A 118 -17.63 -2.08 -1.59
C ALA A 118 -16.42 -2.97 -1.27
N LEU A 119 -16.47 -4.21 -1.75
CA LEU A 119 -15.35 -5.12 -1.81
C LEU A 119 -14.68 -5.00 -3.18
N THR A 120 -13.36 -4.89 -3.21
CA THR A 120 -12.59 -4.94 -4.46
C THR A 120 -12.74 -6.34 -5.08
N PRO A 121 -13.32 -6.46 -6.29
CA PRO A 121 -13.40 -7.73 -7.01
C PRO A 121 -11.99 -8.22 -7.35
N GLN A 122 -11.77 -9.53 -7.35
CA GLN A 122 -10.50 -10.06 -7.86
C GLN A 122 -10.42 -9.83 -9.38
N PRO A 123 -9.34 -9.24 -9.90
CA PRO A 123 -9.17 -9.06 -11.34
C PRO A 123 -9.11 -10.42 -12.07
N LYS A 124 -9.75 -10.52 -13.23
CA LYS A 124 -9.73 -11.74 -14.06
C LYS A 124 -8.33 -12.03 -14.60
N ASN A 125 -7.57 -10.97 -14.90
CA ASN A 125 -6.18 -10.98 -15.37
C ASN A 125 -5.16 -11.00 -14.21
N TYR A 126 -5.51 -11.54 -13.04
CA TYR A 126 -4.60 -11.58 -11.89
C TYR A 126 -3.26 -12.27 -12.20
N ASN A 127 -3.23 -13.27 -13.08
CA ASN A 127 -1.97 -13.91 -13.48
C ASN A 127 -1.03 -12.93 -14.18
N ASP A 128 -1.53 -12.10 -15.08
CA ASP A 128 -0.71 -11.11 -15.82
C ASP A 128 -0.18 -10.03 -14.86
N ILE A 129 -0.99 -9.63 -13.88
CA ILE A 129 -0.59 -8.73 -12.80
C ILE A 129 0.57 -9.32 -11.99
N LEU A 130 0.44 -10.57 -11.56
CA LEU A 130 1.48 -11.28 -10.82
C LEU A 130 2.74 -11.51 -11.66
N ASP A 131 2.62 -11.74 -12.96
CA ASP A 131 3.76 -11.85 -13.88
C ASP A 131 4.50 -10.51 -14.02
N GLY A 132 3.76 -9.39 -14.03
CA GLY A 132 4.34 -8.05 -13.97
C GLY A 132 5.15 -7.82 -12.69
N LEU A 133 4.57 -8.18 -11.54
CA LEU A 133 5.26 -8.10 -10.24
C LEU A 133 6.48 -9.03 -10.20
N SER A 134 6.40 -10.23 -10.78
CA SER A 134 7.53 -11.17 -10.84
C SER A 134 8.72 -10.64 -11.61
N LYS A 135 8.51 -9.76 -12.59
CA LYS A 135 9.61 -9.10 -13.32
C LYS A 135 10.29 -8.01 -12.49
N ARG A 136 9.53 -7.31 -11.66
CA ARG A 136 10.00 -6.18 -10.82
C ARG A 136 10.56 -6.64 -9.47
N TYR A 137 10.09 -7.78 -8.98
CA TYR A 137 10.50 -8.41 -7.72
C TYR A 137 10.82 -9.90 -7.95
N PRO A 138 11.87 -10.24 -8.71
CA PRO A 138 12.21 -11.63 -9.01
C PRO A 138 12.51 -12.45 -7.74
N HIS A 139 13.13 -11.84 -6.73
CA HIS A 139 13.42 -12.46 -5.43
C HIS A 139 12.17 -12.72 -4.56
N PHE A 140 11.00 -12.20 -4.96
CA PHE A 140 9.70 -12.50 -4.33
C PHE A 140 9.01 -13.72 -4.95
N HIS A 141 9.68 -14.51 -5.80
CA HIS A 141 9.11 -15.66 -6.49
C HIS A 141 8.24 -16.56 -5.59
N ALA A 142 8.73 -16.94 -4.40
CA ALA A 142 7.97 -17.78 -3.47
C ALA A 142 6.68 -17.11 -2.99
N VAL A 143 6.71 -15.81 -2.71
CA VAL A 143 5.52 -15.03 -2.31
C VAL A 143 4.53 -14.98 -3.46
N ILE A 144 4.99 -14.65 -4.67
CA ILE A 144 4.15 -14.51 -5.85
C ILE A 144 3.47 -15.84 -6.20
N GLU A 145 4.19 -16.96 -6.14
CA GLU A 145 3.60 -18.28 -6.42
C GLU A 145 2.56 -18.69 -5.37
N THR A 146 2.79 -18.39 -4.09
CA THR A 146 1.79 -18.58 -3.05
C THR A 146 0.54 -17.72 -3.31
N LEU A 147 0.71 -16.44 -3.64
CA LEU A 147 -0.40 -15.55 -3.99
C LEU A 147 -1.14 -16.05 -5.24
N ARG A 148 -0.43 -16.50 -6.27
CA ARG A 148 -0.99 -17.06 -7.50
C ARG A 148 -1.87 -18.27 -7.22
N ALA A 149 -1.39 -19.20 -6.41
CA ALA A 149 -2.16 -20.39 -6.02
C ALA A 149 -3.45 -20.03 -5.25
N ARG A 150 -3.35 -19.09 -4.30
CA ARG A 150 -4.48 -18.62 -3.49
C ARG A 150 -5.51 -17.86 -4.34
N MET A 151 -5.08 -16.94 -5.19
CA MET A 151 -5.96 -16.21 -6.10
C MET A 151 -6.62 -17.12 -7.13
N ARG A 152 -5.92 -18.16 -7.60
CA ARG A 152 -6.51 -19.19 -8.47
C ARG A 152 -7.63 -19.94 -7.77
N LEU A 153 -7.42 -20.37 -6.53
CA LEU A 153 -8.46 -21.04 -5.73
C LEU A 153 -9.65 -20.09 -5.51
N ASN A 154 -9.37 -18.82 -5.19
CA ASN A 154 -10.40 -17.81 -4.99
C ASN A 154 -11.20 -17.52 -6.28
N ALA A 155 -10.58 -17.55 -7.45
CA ALA A 155 -11.22 -17.36 -8.75
C ALA A 155 -12.27 -18.43 -9.10
N LEU A 156 -12.28 -19.59 -8.41
CA LEU A 156 -13.31 -20.62 -8.59
C LEU A 156 -14.65 -20.25 -7.92
N LYS A 157 -14.67 -19.23 -7.04
CA LYS A 157 -15.90 -18.73 -6.42
C LYS A 157 -16.76 -18.01 -7.45
N LYS A 158 -18.09 -17.99 -7.23
CA LYS A 158 -19.03 -17.29 -8.11
C LYS A 158 -18.76 -15.79 -8.21
N TYR A 159 -18.39 -15.16 -7.09
CA TYR A 159 -18.09 -13.73 -6.98
C TYR A 159 -16.77 -13.55 -6.22
N PRO A 160 -15.61 -13.67 -6.90
CA PRO A 160 -14.31 -13.57 -6.24
C PRO A 160 -14.00 -12.11 -5.92
N VAL A 161 -13.64 -11.85 -4.66
CA VAL A 161 -13.10 -10.57 -4.17
C VAL A 161 -11.62 -10.76 -3.86
N VAL A 162 -10.82 -9.70 -3.81
CA VAL A 162 -9.41 -9.81 -3.37
C VAL A 162 -9.37 -10.39 -1.95
N ASP A 163 -8.94 -11.65 -1.86
CA ASP A 163 -8.84 -12.45 -0.64
C ASP A 163 -7.74 -13.50 -0.86
N PHE A 164 -6.66 -13.40 -0.07
CA PHE A 164 -5.55 -14.34 -0.15
C PHE A 164 -5.76 -15.60 0.69
N GLY A 165 -6.87 -15.71 1.42
CA GLY A 165 -7.27 -16.94 2.13
C GLY A 165 -6.57 -17.19 3.48
N ALA A 166 -5.41 -16.58 3.73
CA ALA A 166 -4.68 -16.67 5.00
C ALA A 166 -3.80 -15.43 5.21
N ASN A 167 -3.47 -15.16 6.47
CA ASN A 167 -2.53 -14.10 6.83
C ASN A 167 -1.11 -14.54 6.42
N ILE A 168 -0.31 -13.64 5.85
CA ILE A 168 1.04 -13.96 5.35
C ILE A 168 2.09 -13.19 6.16
N LEU A 169 3.11 -13.88 6.66
CA LEU A 169 4.29 -13.27 7.27
C LEU A 169 5.46 -13.34 6.28
N LEU A 170 5.96 -12.17 5.87
CA LEU A 170 7.17 -12.03 5.05
C LEU A 170 8.40 -11.97 5.96
N LEU A 171 9.14 -13.07 6.02
CA LEU A 171 10.36 -13.19 6.83
C LEU A 171 11.58 -12.88 5.97
N GLY A 172 12.35 -11.85 6.31
CA GLY A 172 13.57 -11.53 5.56
C GLY A 172 14.27 -10.29 6.07
N ALA A 173 15.51 -10.07 5.62
CA ALA A 173 16.34 -8.97 6.07
C ALA A 173 15.69 -7.58 5.83
N PRO A 174 16.10 -6.54 6.58
CA PRO A 174 15.64 -5.18 6.35
C PRO A 174 16.13 -4.68 4.97
N GLY A 175 15.27 -3.94 4.26
CA GLY A 175 15.62 -3.36 2.97
C GLY A 175 15.52 -4.29 1.76
N CYS A 176 14.91 -5.49 1.90
CA CYS A 176 14.63 -6.40 0.77
C CYS A 176 13.42 -5.99 -0.10
N GLY A 177 12.69 -4.92 0.26
CA GLY A 177 11.55 -4.42 -0.54
C GLY A 177 10.18 -4.99 -0.18
N LYS A 178 10.01 -5.57 1.03
CA LYS A 178 8.73 -6.16 1.51
C LYS A 178 7.54 -5.18 1.45
N SER A 179 7.69 -4.00 2.04
CA SER A 179 6.63 -2.98 2.05
C SER A 179 6.36 -2.42 0.66
N SER A 180 7.41 -2.20 -0.14
CA SER A 180 7.28 -1.73 -1.54
C SER A 180 6.53 -2.75 -2.41
N PHE A 181 6.85 -4.05 -2.29
CA PHE A 181 6.15 -5.11 -2.99
C PHE A 181 4.66 -5.13 -2.65
N LEU A 182 4.29 -5.01 -1.37
CA LEU A 182 2.89 -5.05 -0.94
C LEU A 182 2.10 -3.80 -1.34
N TYR A 183 2.73 -2.63 -1.29
CA TYR A 183 2.15 -1.40 -1.82
C TYR A 183 1.79 -1.59 -3.30
N GLU A 184 2.74 -2.08 -4.09
CA GLU A 184 2.55 -2.27 -5.52
C GLU A 184 1.59 -3.42 -5.87
N LEU A 185 1.51 -4.43 -5.01
CA LEU A 185 0.46 -5.45 -5.07
C LEU A 185 -0.93 -4.84 -4.85
N GLY A 186 -1.08 -3.93 -3.88
CA GLY A 186 -2.31 -3.18 -3.64
C GLY A 186 -2.74 -2.38 -4.86
N GLU A 187 -1.83 -1.54 -5.37
CA GLU A 187 -2.04 -0.73 -6.58
C GLU A 187 -2.42 -1.61 -7.78
N SER A 188 -1.70 -2.70 -8.02
CA SER A 188 -1.94 -3.57 -9.18
C SER A 188 -3.26 -4.34 -9.08
N LEU A 189 -3.81 -4.52 -7.87
CA LEU A 189 -5.09 -5.19 -7.63
C LEU A 189 -6.26 -4.22 -7.43
N ASP A 190 -6.00 -2.91 -7.48
CA ASP A 190 -6.97 -1.86 -7.16
C ASP A 190 -7.61 -2.05 -5.77
N THR A 191 -6.78 -2.47 -4.80
CA THR A 191 -7.16 -2.58 -3.40
C THR A 191 -6.30 -1.65 -2.56
N ARG A 192 -6.91 -1.08 -1.52
CA ARG A 192 -6.23 -0.13 -0.64
C ARG A 192 -5.07 -0.84 0.07
N PHE A 193 -3.94 -0.16 0.16
CA PHE A 193 -2.81 -0.57 0.97
C PHE A 193 -2.61 0.40 2.13
N SER A 194 -2.40 -0.12 3.33
CA SER A 194 -1.93 0.64 4.48
C SER A 194 -0.88 -0.15 5.26
N SER A 195 -0.03 0.57 5.98
CA SER A 195 1.02 -0.03 6.81
C SER A 195 0.96 0.52 8.22
N ILE A 196 1.09 -0.40 9.18
CA ILE A 196 1.08 -0.15 10.61
C ILE A 196 2.44 -0.58 11.15
N SER A 197 3.24 0.36 11.63
CA SER A 197 4.55 0.05 12.21
C SER A 197 4.39 -0.48 13.64
N CYS A 198 4.59 -1.77 13.84
CA CYS A 198 4.46 -2.40 15.15
C CYS A 198 5.60 -1.99 16.11
N ALA A 199 6.72 -1.47 15.58
CA ALA A 199 7.84 -0.98 16.38
C ALA A 199 7.55 0.34 17.10
N SER A 200 6.72 1.21 16.51
CA SER A 200 6.34 2.50 17.13
C SER A 200 5.07 2.41 17.98
N MET A 201 4.28 1.35 17.82
CA MET A 201 3.03 1.19 18.53
C MET A 201 3.27 0.76 19.98
N SER A 202 2.89 1.64 20.90
CA SER A 202 3.02 1.40 22.34
C SER A 202 1.70 0.97 22.98
N MET A 203 0.55 1.23 22.34
CA MET A 203 -0.77 0.99 22.91
C MET A 203 -1.69 0.26 21.92
N ALA A 204 -2.53 -0.64 22.44
CA ALA A 204 -3.59 -1.29 21.66
C ALA A 204 -4.60 -0.28 21.11
N GLY A 205 -4.87 0.79 21.86
CA GLY A 205 -5.88 1.79 21.50
C GLY A 205 -5.58 2.54 20.20
N ASP A 206 -4.32 2.60 19.77
CA ASP A 206 -3.98 3.17 18.46
C ASP A 206 -4.54 2.28 17.32
N LEU A 207 -4.54 0.96 17.51
CA LEU A 207 -5.08 0.00 16.54
C LEU A 207 -6.61 -0.12 16.66
N THR A 208 -7.10 -0.27 17.89
CA THR A 208 -8.50 -0.67 18.17
C THR A 208 -9.37 0.44 18.76
N GLY A 209 -8.87 1.66 18.81
CA GLY A 209 -9.55 2.81 19.39
C GLY A 209 -9.24 2.95 20.88
N LEU A 210 -9.15 4.20 21.33
CA LEU A 210 -8.99 4.55 22.73
C LEU A 210 -10.34 4.98 23.28
N SER A 211 -10.81 4.31 24.34
CA SER A 211 -12.12 4.56 24.94
C SER A 211 -12.46 6.05 25.10
N VAL A 212 -13.71 6.40 24.77
CA VAL A 212 -14.24 7.77 24.88
C VAL A 212 -14.20 8.33 26.31
N GLY A 213 -13.99 7.48 27.33
CA GLY A 213 -13.80 7.92 28.71
C GLY A 213 -12.46 8.61 28.97
N TRP A 214 -11.49 8.49 28.06
CA TRP A 214 -10.21 9.17 28.13
C TRP A 214 -10.29 10.56 27.49
N SER A 215 -9.60 11.54 28.07
CA SER A 215 -9.52 12.91 27.51
C SER A 215 -8.95 12.94 26.09
N THR A 216 -8.15 11.94 25.73
CA THR A 216 -7.55 11.76 24.41
C THR A 216 -8.22 10.66 23.59
N GLY A 217 -9.43 10.21 23.94
CA GLY A 217 -10.11 9.13 23.23
C GLY A 217 -10.29 9.41 21.75
N HIS A 218 -9.97 8.44 20.89
CA HIS A 218 -10.11 8.55 19.44
C HIS A 218 -10.40 7.16 18.81
N PRO A 219 -11.04 7.10 17.62
CA PRO A 219 -11.14 5.87 16.85
C PRO A 219 -9.76 5.27 16.51
N GLY A 220 -9.70 3.96 16.36
CA GLY A 220 -8.47 3.25 16.01
C GLY A 220 -8.19 3.24 14.51
N MET A 221 -6.97 2.87 14.13
CA MET A 221 -6.56 2.74 12.73
C MET A 221 -7.47 1.79 11.92
N ILE A 222 -7.96 0.70 12.54
CA ILE A 222 -8.87 -0.24 11.86
C ILE A 222 -10.22 0.39 11.56
N PHE A 223 -10.74 1.22 12.48
CA PHE A 223 -11.95 1.99 12.22
C PHE A 223 -11.74 2.94 11.05
N ASP A 224 -10.63 3.68 11.05
CA ASP A 224 -10.34 4.66 10.01
C ASP A 224 -10.23 4.01 8.63
N GLU A 225 -9.49 2.91 8.54
CA GLU A 225 -9.27 2.19 7.29
C GLU A 225 -10.56 1.59 6.70
N LEU A 226 -11.42 1.00 7.54
CA LEU A 226 -12.63 0.34 7.05
C LEU A 226 -13.82 1.29 6.89
N VAL A 227 -14.00 2.20 7.85
CA VAL A 227 -15.21 3.03 7.94
C VAL A 227 -15.02 4.37 7.26
N GLN A 228 -13.90 5.06 7.49
CA GLN A 228 -13.66 6.40 6.93
C GLN A 228 -13.17 6.33 5.49
N GLN A 229 -12.23 5.43 5.20
CA GLN A 229 -11.61 5.31 3.87
C GLN A 229 -12.42 4.45 2.90
N GLY A 230 -13.30 3.59 3.42
CA GLY A 230 -14.38 2.98 2.66
C GLY A 230 -14.02 1.72 1.86
N CYS A 231 -12.84 1.13 2.08
CA CYS A 231 -12.44 -0.16 1.49
C CYS A 231 -12.71 -1.30 2.49
N ALA A 232 -13.48 -2.31 2.10
CA ALA A 232 -13.83 -3.42 2.99
C ALA A 232 -12.77 -4.54 3.04
N ASN A 233 -11.93 -4.69 2.00
CA ASN A 233 -10.90 -5.73 1.92
C ASN A 233 -9.48 -5.19 1.63
N PRO A 234 -9.01 -4.19 2.40
CA PRO A 234 -7.69 -3.60 2.21
C PRO A 234 -6.57 -4.61 2.48
N ILE A 235 -5.41 -4.38 1.89
CA ILE A 235 -4.14 -4.98 2.30
C ILE A 235 -3.58 -4.15 3.45
N ILE A 236 -3.44 -4.76 4.63
CA ILE A 236 -2.82 -4.11 5.79
C ILE A 236 -1.53 -4.83 6.13
N LEU A 237 -0.42 -4.09 6.13
CA LEU A 237 0.89 -4.56 6.55
C LEU A 237 1.16 -4.21 8.01
N LEU A 238 1.29 -5.23 8.87
CA LEU A 238 1.89 -5.15 10.20
C LEU A 238 3.43 -5.19 10.06
N ASP A 239 4.06 -4.02 10.00
CA ASP A 239 5.50 -3.92 9.72
C ASP A 239 6.32 -4.07 11.00
N GLU A 240 7.39 -4.86 10.93
CA GLU A 240 8.32 -5.12 12.04
C GLU A 240 7.64 -5.69 13.30
N VAL A 241 6.78 -6.71 13.12
CA VAL A 241 6.10 -7.41 14.24
C VAL A 241 7.07 -8.10 15.20
N ASP A 242 8.30 -8.37 14.76
CA ASP A 242 9.39 -8.87 15.60
C ASP A 242 9.88 -7.85 16.64
N LYS A 243 9.62 -6.56 16.42
CA LYS A 243 10.05 -5.47 17.31
C LYS A 243 8.99 -5.04 18.32
N SER A 244 7.78 -5.58 18.24
CA SER A 244 6.67 -5.26 19.14
C SER A 244 6.67 -6.12 20.40
N GLN A 245 7.80 -6.32 21.07
CA GLN A 245 7.92 -7.16 22.27
C GLN A 245 8.47 -6.40 23.50
N SER A 246 8.57 -5.06 23.43
CA SER A 246 8.94 -4.21 24.58
C SER A 246 7.81 -4.15 25.62
N GLU A 247 8.14 -3.83 26.88
CA GLU A 247 7.18 -3.69 27.99
C GLU A 247 6.07 -2.66 27.63
N GLY A 248 4.87 -3.15 27.31
CA GLY A 248 3.73 -2.37 26.80
C GLY A 248 3.03 -3.00 25.59
N SER A 249 3.77 -3.80 24.81
CA SER A 249 3.32 -4.44 23.58
C SER A 249 2.31 -5.59 23.74
N HIS A 250 2.17 -6.16 24.95
CA HIS A 250 1.25 -7.27 25.21
C HIS A 250 -0.21 -6.96 24.87
N LEU A 251 -0.62 -5.69 25.03
CA LEU A 251 -1.96 -5.23 24.68
C LEU A 251 -2.14 -5.10 23.16
N PHE A 252 -1.10 -4.67 22.43
CA PHE A 252 -1.16 -4.64 20.96
C PHE A 252 -1.26 -6.07 20.40
N VAL A 253 -0.42 -6.97 20.90
CA VAL A 253 -0.43 -8.39 20.50
C VAL A 253 -1.77 -9.06 20.83
N SER A 254 -2.43 -8.69 21.95
CA SER A 254 -3.74 -9.26 22.28
C SER A 254 -4.84 -8.81 21.33
N ALA A 255 -4.82 -7.55 20.88
CA ALA A 255 -5.74 -7.06 19.85
C ALA A 255 -5.59 -7.84 18.52
N LEU A 256 -4.35 -8.20 18.16
CA LEU A 256 -4.08 -9.00 16.97
C LEU A 256 -4.69 -10.41 17.03
N TYR A 257 -4.85 -11.03 18.21
CA TYR A 257 -5.49 -12.34 18.31
C TYR A 257 -6.95 -12.32 17.81
N THR A 258 -7.68 -11.24 18.09
CA THR A 258 -9.05 -11.05 17.61
C THR A 258 -9.06 -10.73 16.12
N LEU A 259 -8.18 -9.83 15.67
CA LEU A 259 -8.19 -9.31 14.30
C LEU A 259 -7.67 -10.31 13.25
N LEU A 260 -6.70 -11.15 13.61
CA LEU A 260 -6.11 -12.14 12.69
C LEU A 260 -6.99 -13.38 12.50
N GLU A 261 -8.02 -13.58 13.34
CA GLU A 261 -8.99 -14.65 13.19
C GLU A 261 -10.27 -14.15 12.50
N LYS A 262 -10.49 -14.56 11.25
CA LYS A 262 -11.63 -14.10 10.43
C LYS A 262 -12.98 -14.19 11.14
N ASN A 263 -13.22 -15.21 11.97
CA ASN A 263 -14.50 -15.35 12.69
C ASN A 263 -14.66 -14.29 13.80
N ASN A 264 -13.60 -14.05 14.58
CA ASN A 264 -13.64 -13.05 15.65
C ASN A 264 -13.64 -11.63 15.08
N ALA A 265 -12.91 -11.41 13.98
CA ALA A 265 -12.83 -10.13 13.29
C ALA A 265 -14.17 -9.64 12.73
N ARG A 266 -15.17 -10.51 12.52
CA ARG A 266 -16.53 -10.11 12.09
C ARG A 266 -17.25 -9.23 13.10
N GLU A 267 -16.93 -9.39 14.37
CA GLU A 267 -17.55 -8.64 15.47
C GLU A 267 -16.52 -7.73 16.17
N PHE A 268 -15.44 -7.35 15.45
CA PHE A 268 -14.42 -6.46 15.98
C PHE A 268 -15.05 -5.17 16.50
N LYS A 269 -14.71 -4.77 17.72
CA LYS A 269 -15.30 -3.62 18.38
C LYS A 269 -14.23 -2.57 18.62
N ASP A 270 -14.39 -1.41 17.98
CA ASP A 270 -13.57 -0.24 18.27
C ASP A 270 -13.95 0.31 19.65
N GLU A 271 -12.98 0.54 20.55
CA GLU A 271 -13.27 0.93 21.94
C GLU A 271 -13.85 2.34 22.05
N PHE A 272 -13.51 3.23 21.12
CA PHE A 272 -13.99 4.60 21.14
C PHE A 272 -15.47 4.66 20.72
N VAL A 273 -15.78 4.06 19.56
CA VAL A 273 -17.14 4.08 19.00
C VAL A 273 -18.05 3.10 19.75
N ALA A 274 -17.49 1.96 20.20
CA ALA A 274 -18.17 0.87 20.86
C ALA A 274 -19.32 0.28 20.05
N VAL A 275 -19.11 0.14 18.73
CA VAL A 275 -19.99 -0.54 17.76
C VAL A 275 -19.21 -1.67 17.11
N SER A 276 -19.86 -2.81 16.86
CA SER A 276 -19.23 -3.93 16.14
C SER A 276 -19.07 -3.62 14.64
N ILE A 277 -17.89 -3.91 14.11
CA ILE A 277 -17.43 -3.62 12.74
C ILE A 277 -16.83 -4.91 12.16
N ASP A 278 -17.26 -5.31 10.98
CA ASP A 278 -16.76 -6.50 10.28
C ASP A 278 -15.39 -6.24 9.64
N ALA A 279 -14.33 -6.60 10.36
CA ALA A 279 -12.94 -6.54 9.91
C ALA A 279 -12.47 -7.85 9.24
N SER A 280 -13.34 -8.83 9.01
CA SER A 280 -12.97 -10.19 8.55
C SER A 280 -12.44 -10.26 7.12
N ARG A 281 -12.59 -9.18 6.37
CA ARG A 281 -12.18 -9.06 4.97
C ARG A 281 -10.83 -8.38 4.78
N ILE A 282 -10.18 -7.91 5.84
CA ILE A 282 -8.80 -7.41 5.78
C ILE A 282 -7.87 -8.53 5.27
N ASN A 283 -7.01 -8.18 4.32
CA ASN A 283 -5.92 -9.02 3.84
C ASN A 283 -4.65 -8.70 4.63
N TRP A 284 -4.40 -9.48 5.69
CA TRP A 284 -3.25 -9.26 6.58
C TRP A 284 -1.94 -9.76 5.98
N PHE A 285 -0.97 -8.85 5.94
CA PHE A 285 0.44 -9.16 5.81
C PHE A 285 1.19 -8.71 7.05
N ALA A 286 2.26 -9.39 7.38
CA ALA A 286 3.19 -8.99 8.42
C ALA A 286 4.63 -9.06 7.90
N SER A 287 5.52 -8.27 8.49
CA SER A 287 6.96 -8.34 8.21
C SER A 287 7.75 -8.62 9.49
N ALA A 288 8.73 -9.51 9.40
CA ALA A 288 9.68 -9.78 10.47
C ALA A 288 11.07 -10.02 9.89
N ASN A 289 12.11 -9.71 10.67
CA ASN A 289 13.49 -10.07 10.34
C ASN A 289 13.86 -11.40 10.98
N GLU A 290 13.40 -11.64 12.20
CA GLU A 290 13.63 -12.88 12.94
C GLU A 290 12.30 -13.50 13.36
N ILE A 291 12.12 -14.80 13.10
CA ILE A 291 10.89 -15.51 13.50
C ILE A 291 10.89 -15.88 14.99
N SER A 292 12.08 -16.03 15.59
CA SER A 292 12.27 -16.44 16.99
C SER A 292 11.76 -15.42 18.00
N SER A 293 11.66 -14.16 17.59
CA SER A 293 11.12 -13.07 18.41
C SER A 293 9.59 -13.08 18.47
N LEU A 294 8.90 -13.79 17.57
CA LEU A 294 7.43 -13.87 17.57
C LEU A 294 6.92 -14.92 18.55
N SER A 295 5.86 -14.57 19.29
CA SER A 295 5.18 -15.54 20.15
C SER A 295 4.54 -16.65 19.30
N ALA A 296 4.55 -17.89 19.82
CA ALA A 296 3.94 -19.03 19.14
C ALA A 296 2.46 -18.78 18.76
N PRO A 297 1.61 -18.19 19.63
CA PRO A 297 0.22 -17.90 19.27
C PRO A 297 0.06 -16.95 18.09
N ILE A 298 0.90 -15.91 17.96
CA ILE A 298 0.85 -15.02 16.79
C ILE A 298 1.36 -15.75 15.55
N ARG A 299 2.51 -16.43 15.67
CA ARG A 299 3.15 -17.14 14.56
C ARG A 299 2.22 -18.18 13.92
N ASP A 300 1.46 -18.92 14.72
CA ASP A 300 0.55 -19.97 14.23
C ASP A 300 -0.63 -19.42 13.42
N ARG A 301 -0.88 -18.09 13.45
CA ARG A 301 -1.91 -17.41 12.65
C ARG A 301 -1.39 -16.91 11.30
N PHE A 302 -0.11 -17.08 11.01
CA PHE A 302 0.51 -16.67 9.74
C PHE A 302 1.06 -17.87 8.97
N GLU A 303 0.86 -17.85 7.65
CA GLU A 303 1.71 -18.61 6.74
C GLU A 303 3.01 -17.83 6.55
N VAL A 304 4.13 -18.45 6.92
CA VAL A 304 5.45 -17.81 6.85
C VAL A 304 6.09 -18.07 5.50
N ILE A 305 6.49 -17.00 4.82
CA ILE A 305 7.20 -17.06 3.54
C ILE A 305 8.53 -16.31 3.70
N SER A 306 9.63 -17.01 3.45
CA SER A 306 10.96 -16.41 3.47
C SER A 306 11.21 -15.60 2.20
N VAL A 307 11.69 -14.38 2.36
CA VAL A 307 12.12 -13.47 1.30
C VAL A 307 13.62 -13.27 1.43
N ASN A 308 14.36 -13.87 0.51
CA ASN A 308 15.81 -13.70 0.45
C ASN A 308 16.17 -12.36 -0.20
N PRO A 309 17.34 -11.78 0.12
CA PRO A 309 17.90 -10.70 -0.68
C PRO A 309 18.07 -11.14 -2.15
N PRO A 310 17.87 -10.24 -3.12
CA PRO A 310 18.10 -10.56 -4.52
C PRO A 310 19.56 -10.92 -4.76
N SER A 311 19.79 -11.91 -5.61
CA SER A 311 21.10 -12.24 -6.17
C SER A 311 21.62 -11.12 -7.06
N LYS A 312 22.93 -11.13 -7.38
CA LYS A 312 23.53 -10.13 -8.29
C LYS A 312 22.89 -10.15 -9.68
N ASP A 313 22.47 -11.31 -10.16
CA ASP A 313 21.80 -11.44 -11.45
C ASP A 313 20.38 -10.86 -11.43
N GLU A 314 19.65 -11.05 -10.33
CA GLU A 314 18.35 -10.40 -10.11
C GLU A 314 18.50 -8.88 -9.95
N LEU A 315 19.50 -8.42 -9.19
CA LEU A 315 19.83 -7.00 -9.06
C LEU A 315 20.15 -6.36 -10.41
N ARG A 316 20.94 -7.04 -11.26
CA ARG A 316 21.24 -6.59 -12.62
C ARG A 316 19.98 -6.41 -13.47
N GLN A 317 18.94 -7.22 -13.24
CA GLN A 317 17.67 -7.11 -13.96
C GLN A 317 16.79 -5.95 -13.45
N ILE A 318 16.77 -5.70 -12.14
CA ILE A 318 15.85 -4.70 -11.54
C ILE A 318 16.45 -3.29 -11.43
N LEU A 319 17.78 -3.14 -11.40
CA LEU A 319 18.43 -1.82 -11.27
C LEU A 319 17.99 -0.80 -12.33
N PRO A 320 17.84 -1.16 -13.62
CA PRO A 320 17.30 -0.24 -14.63
C PRO A 320 15.89 0.27 -14.29
N GLN A 321 15.02 -0.61 -13.79
CA GLN A 321 13.64 -0.26 -13.42
C GLN A 321 13.61 0.63 -12.17
N ILE A 322 14.47 0.34 -11.19
CA ILE A 322 14.62 1.18 -9.99
C ILE A 322 15.09 2.59 -10.37
N TYR A 323 16.03 2.68 -11.30
CA TYR A 323 16.54 3.95 -11.80
C TYR A 323 15.46 4.73 -12.54
N GLU A 324 14.73 4.09 -13.46
CA GLU A 324 13.59 4.71 -14.17
C GLU A 324 12.55 5.27 -13.18
N GLN A 325 12.16 4.48 -12.18
CA GLN A 325 11.27 4.94 -11.11
C GLN A 325 11.82 6.14 -10.33
N GLN A 326 13.12 6.19 -10.05
CA GLN A 326 13.72 7.34 -9.37
C GLN A 326 13.73 8.59 -10.23
N VAL A 327 14.03 8.47 -11.53
CA VAL A 327 13.92 9.58 -12.48
C VAL A 327 12.48 10.10 -12.53
N ASP A 328 11.51 9.19 -12.58
CA ASP A 328 10.09 9.54 -12.65
C ASP A 328 9.61 10.26 -11.38
N ASN A 329 9.92 9.70 -10.22
CA ASN A 329 9.50 10.24 -8.92
C ASN A 329 10.07 11.64 -8.64
N HIS A 330 11.22 11.99 -9.25
CA HIS A 330 11.82 13.31 -9.10
C HIS A 330 11.41 14.28 -10.23
N GLY A 331 10.59 13.86 -11.20
CA GLY A 331 10.22 14.68 -12.35
C GLY A 331 11.41 15.03 -13.26
N LEU A 332 12.38 14.11 -13.37
CA LEU A 332 13.65 14.33 -14.07
C LEU A 332 13.72 13.67 -15.45
N GLN A 333 12.58 13.30 -16.04
CA GLN A 333 12.51 12.58 -17.33
C GLN A 333 13.11 13.38 -18.50
N ASP A 334 12.97 14.71 -18.45
CA ASP A 334 13.54 15.60 -19.46
C ASP A 334 15.04 15.88 -19.24
N VAL A 335 15.56 15.53 -18.06
CA VAL A 335 16.94 15.83 -17.63
C VAL A 335 17.84 14.61 -17.75
N PHE A 336 17.35 13.42 -17.37
CA PHE A 336 18.12 12.18 -17.37
C PHE A 336 17.62 11.21 -18.45
N SER A 337 18.55 10.45 -19.02
CA SER A 337 18.20 9.32 -19.89
C SER A 337 17.53 8.23 -19.06
N ASN A 338 16.40 7.66 -19.50
CA ASN A 338 15.77 6.51 -18.83
C ASN A 338 16.61 5.21 -18.89
N LYS A 339 17.75 5.22 -19.59
CA LYS A 339 18.65 4.06 -19.68
C LYS A 339 19.78 4.18 -18.67
N LEU A 340 19.86 3.17 -17.79
CA LEU A 340 21.01 2.97 -16.92
C LEU A 340 22.12 2.18 -17.66
N PRO A 341 23.33 2.74 -17.86
CA PRO A 341 24.40 2.04 -18.57
C PRO A 341 24.87 0.79 -17.84
N SER A 342 25.20 -0.27 -18.60
CA SER A 342 25.66 -1.54 -18.03
C SER A 342 26.92 -1.38 -17.17
N GLU A 343 27.84 -0.47 -17.54
CA GLU A 343 29.05 -0.20 -16.76
C GLU A 343 28.74 0.37 -15.37
N VAL A 344 27.69 1.20 -15.25
CA VAL A 344 27.19 1.74 -13.98
C VAL A 344 26.59 0.62 -13.15
N ILE A 345 25.80 -0.26 -13.77
CA ILE A 345 25.22 -1.44 -13.11
C ILE A 345 26.34 -2.32 -12.55
N GLU A 346 27.33 -2.69 -13.36
CA GLU A 346 28.46 -3.50 -12.90
C GLU A 346 29.25 -2.81 -11.78
N LYS A 347 29.43 -1.48 -11.86
CA LYS A 347 30.10 -0.71 -10.80
C LYS A 347 29.33 -0.78 -9.48
N MET A 348 28.01 -0.65 -9.51
CA MET A 348 27.16 -0.74 -8.31
C MET A 348 27.14 -2.15 -7.70
N LEU A 349 27.13 -3.20 -8.53
CA LEU A 349 27.11 -4.60 -8.09
C LEU A 349 28.45 -5.10 -7.49
N GLN A 350 29.50 -4.27 -7.53
CA GLN A 350 30.75 -4.53 -6.81
C GLN A 350 30.55 -4.45 -5.29
N SER A 351 29.59 -3.66 -4.83
CA SER A 351 29.24 -3.53 -3.42
C SER A 351 28.05 -4.44 -3.08
N ASP A 352 28.14 -5.19 -1.99
CA ASP A 352 27.06 -6.06 -1.51
C ASP A 352 26.04 -5.26 -0.69
N LEU A 353 25.34 -4.33 -1.37
CA LEU A 353 24.37 -3.42 -0.78
C LEU A 353 22.93 -3.97 -0.82
N SER A 354 22.12 -3.61 0.17
CA SER A 354 20.67 -3.85 0.12
C SER A 354 20.01 -2.96 -0.94
N ILE A 355 18.80 -3.33 -1.40
CA ILE A 355 18.03 -2.53 -2.38
C ILE A 355 17.84 -1.09 -1.87
N ARG A 356 17.56 -0.91 -0.57
CA ARG A 356 17.45 0.43 0.04
C ARG A 356 18.73 1.25 -0.15
N ARG A 357 19.91 0.64 0.07
CA ARG A 357 21.20 1.32 -0.09
C ARG A 357 21.54 1.56 -1.57
N LEU A 358 21.20 0.62 -2.46
CA LEU A 358 21.36 0.80 -3.90
C LEU A 358 20.52 1.97 -4.43
N LYS A 359 19.29 2.13 -3.96
CA LYS A 359 18.44 3.31 -4.26
C LYS A 359 19.13 4.62 -3.85
N ALA A 360 19.65 4.69 -2.63
CA ALA A 360 20.37 5.87 -2.14
C ALA A 360 21.66 6.13 -2.94
N GLN A 361 22.36 5.07 -3.35
CA GLN A 361 23.56 5.18 -4.18
C GLN A 361 23.24 5.67 -5.59
N LEU A 362 22.16 5.20 -6.21
CA LEU A 362 21.67 5.70 -7.51
C LEU A 362 21.33 7.19 -7.44
N GLU A 363 20.63 7.62 -6.40
CA GLU A 363 20.27 9.02 -6.19
C GLU A 363 21.51 9.91 -6.01
N SER A 364 22.49 9.42 -5.25
CA SER A 364 23.79 10.09 -5.12
C SER A 364 24.55 10.16 -6.46
N ALA A 365 24.47 9.09 -7.27
CA ALA A 365 25.07 9.08 -8.59
C ALA A 365 24.38 10.06 -9.56
N MET A 366 23.05 10.19 -9.48
CA MET A 366 22.32 11.23 -10.22
C MET A 366 22.76 12.63 -9.79
N ALA A 367 22.95 12.87 -8.49
CA ALA A 367 23.46 14.14 -7.99
C ALA A 367 24.90 14.44 -8.47
N HIS A 368 25.80 13.45 -8.50
CA HIS A 368 27.14 13.64 -9.04
C HIS A 368 27.13 13.89 -10.55
N ALA A 369 26.28 13.18 -11.30
CA ALA A 369 26.13 13.37 -12.73
C ALA A 369 25.65 14.80 -13.06
N SER A 370 24.74 15.37 -12.26
CA SER A 370 24.26 16.73 -12.46
C SER A 370 25.36 17.78 -12.18
N ILE A 371 26.21 17.55 -11.18
CA ILE A 371 27.39 18.39 -10.90
C ILE A 371 28.41 18.29 -12.04
N ARG A 372 28.72 17.07 -12.49
CA ARG A 372 29.66 16.82 -13.60
C ARG A 372 29.21 17.48 -14.90
N ALA A 373 27.90 17.53 -15.13
CA ALA A 373 27.34 18.06 -16.36
C ALA A 373 27.51 19.58 -16.50
N ASP A 374 27.61 20.34 -15.39
CA ASP A 374 27.85 21.80 -15.36
C ASP A 374 27.11 22.58 -16.49
N HIS A 375 25.79 22.38 -16.60
CA HIS A 375 24.88 22.91 -17.64
C HIS A 375 24.92 22.26 -19.04
N SER A 376 25.46 21.04 -19.18
CA SER A 376 25.41 20.26 -20.43
C SER A 376 23.97 19.98 -20.90
N PRO A 377 23.75 19.89 -22.23
CA PRO A 377 22.42 19.62 -22.76
C PRO A 377 21.93 18.23 -22.34
N ALA A 378 20.66 18.16 -21.96
CA ALA A 378 19.95 16.93 -21.65
C ALA A 378 19.82 16.03 -22.90
N PRO A 379 19.68 14.69 -22.74
CA PRO A 379 19.59 13.97 -21.48
C PRO A 379 20.96 13.56 -20.89
N LEU A 380 21.12 13.73 -19.58
CA LEU A 380 22.27 13.30 -18.80
C LEU A 380 22.33 11.77 -18.72
N LEU A 381 23.55 11.23 -18.87
CA LEU A 381 23.85 9.81 -18.75
C LEU A 381 24.80 9.60 -17.57
N LEU A 382 24.45 8.68 -16.65
CA LEU A 382 25.31 8.28 -15.55
C LEU A 382 26.56 7.57 -16.11
N THR A 383 27.71 7.85 -15.52
CA THR A 383 28.95 7.12 -15.75
C THR A 383 29.41 6.42 -14.47
N PRO A 384 30.32 5.43 -14.57
CA PRO A 384 30.87 4.77 -13.38
C PRO A 384 31.57 5.73 -12.39
N GLU A 385 32.00 6.90 -12.84
CA GLU A 385 32.63 7.94 -12.01
C GLU A 385 31.61 8.65 -11.10
N ASP A 386 30.35 8.69 -11.50
CA ASP A 386 29.28 9.31 -10.73
C ASP A 386 28.90 8.43 -9.51
N VAL A 387 29.16 7.12 -9.56
CA VAL A 387 28.80 6.18 -8.49
C VAL A 387 29.70 6.39 -7.27
N PRO A 388 29.17 6.81 -6.10
CA PRO A 388 30.01 7.01 -4.93
C PRO A 388 30.57 5.68 -4.42
N VAL A 389 31.83 5.72 -3.99
CA VAL A 389 32.48 4.60 -3.30
C VAL A 389 31.88 4.49 -1.90
N ASP A 390 31.43 3.29 -1.52
CA ASP A 390 30.96 3.05 -0.16
C ASP A 390 32.15 3.12 0.81
N ASN A 391 32.26 4.22 1.55
CA ASN A 391 33.37 4.46 2.48
C ASN A 391 33.13 3.83 3.87
N GLN A 392 32.04 3.09 4.09
CA GLN A 392 31.71 2.55 5.42
C GLN A 392 32.66 1.43 5.90
N ASP A 393 33.45 0.80 5.01
CA ASP A 393 34.53 -0.11 5.42
C ASP A 393 35.79 0.62 5.94
N GLN A 394 35.95 1.93 5.67
CA GLN A 394 37.09 2.69 6.19
C GLN A 394 36.86 3.22 7.61
N THR A 395 35.62 3.35 8.07
CA THR A 395 35.32 3.85 9.43
C THR A 395 35.56 2.82 10.52
N ASN A 396 35.60 1.52 10.22
CA ASN A 396 35.96 0.48 11.19
C ASN A 396 37.47 0.26 11.36
N SER A 397 38.32 0.83 10.48
CA SER A 397 39.79 0.67 10.57
C SER A 397 40.52 1.85 11.21
N ARG A 398 39.86 3.01 11.38
CA ARG A 398 40.42 4.13 12.16
C ARG A 398 39.95 4.03 13.60
N LYS A 399 40.61 3.16 14.38
CA LYS A 399 40.68 3.33 15.84
C LYS A 399 41.25 4.72 16.11
N ILE A 400 40.38 5.64 16.48
CA ILE A 400 40.76 6.95 17.03
C ILE A 400 41.46 6.65 18.36
N GLY A 401 42.79 6.56 18.30
CA GLY A 401 43.63 6.54 19.48
C GLY A 401 43.57 7.92 20.12
N PHE A 402 42.83 8.05 21.20
CA PHE A 402 43.00 9.17 22.11
C PHE A 402 44.39 9.04 22.74
N ILE A 403 45.26 10.01 22.46
CA ILE A 403 46.51 10.19 23.19
C ILE A 403 46.11 10.77 24.55
N HIS A 404 46.37 10.00 25.62
CA HIS A 404 46.22 10.40 27.01
C HIS A 404 47.35 11.34 27.45
#